data_AF-A0A4Z0MQ49-F1
#
_entry.id   AF-A0A4Z0MQ49-F1
#
_cell.length_a   1.000
_cell.length_b   1.000
_cell.length_c   1.000
_cell.angle_alpha   90.00
_cell.angle_beta   90.00
_cell.angle_gamma   90.00
#
_symmetry.space_group_name_H-M   'P 1'
#
loop_
_entity.id
_entity.type
_entity.pdbx_description
1 polymer ?
#
loop_
_entity_poly.entity_id
_entity_poly.type
_entity_poly.pdbx_seq_one_letter_code
_entity_poly.pdbx_strand_id
1 'polypeptide(L)'
;MEKLLQHLAEHGELLSQEGVQRRTLSSHDHWLSEEEADGASLSFGTLESLQEYRFYLQEEDRFVRLLASLFRTSEVFFVEPTSATILPLESWANFIAVSTSGLREQTPFLLYIKSLDAVLVSAYDLNVGVYFLDSQHLATVTELALGYGLHLL
;
A
#
# COMPACT_ATOMS: atom_id res chain seq x y z
N MET A 1 -14.99 -3.54 1.86
CA MET A 1 -14.50 -3.03 3.17
C MET A 1 -15.25 -3.70 4.33
N GLU A 2 -16.59 -3.59 4.42
CA GLU A 2 -17.39 -4.25 5.48
C GLU A 2 -17.14 -5.76 5.62
N LYS A 3 -17.05 -6.52 4.52
CA LYS A 3 -16.80 -7.98 4.58
C LYS A 3 -15.40 -8.37 5.08
N LEU A 4 -14.38 -7.56 4.78
CA LEU A 4 -13.02 -7.76 5.29
C LEU A 4 -12.97 -7.48 6.78
N LEU A 5 -13.60 -6.39 7.19
CA LEU A 5 -13.70 -6.02 8.60
C LEU A 5 -14.48 -7.08 9.39
N GLN A 6 -15.50 -7.68 8.77
CA GLN A 6 -16.26 -8.76 9.36
C GLN A 6 -15.48 -10.07 9.44
N HIS A 7 -14.70 -10.42 8.41
CA HIS A 7 -13.93 -11.66 8.39
C HIS A 7 -12.70 -11.64 9.32
N LEU A 8 -11.99 -10.51 9.38
CA LEU A 8 -10.91 -10.30 10.35
C LEU A 8 -11.47 -10.20 11.78
N ALA A 9 -12.73 -9.74 11.96
CA ALA A 9 -13.42 -9.76 13.26
C ALA A 9 -13.79 -11.19 13.70
N GLU A 10 -14.20 -12.05 12.76
CA GLU A 10 -14.47 -13.48 12.99
C GLU A 10 -13.22 -14.25 13.44
N HIS A 11 -12.01 -13.78 13.08
CA HIS A 11 -10.73 -14.38 13.45
C HIS A 11 -10.09 -13.75 14.70
N GLY A 12 -10.82 -12.86 15.39
CA GLY A 12 -10.37 -12.21 16.62
C GLY A 12 -9.39 -11.06 16.43
N GLU A 13 -9.12 -10.65 15.18
CA GLU A 13 -8.14 -9.61 14.82
C GLU A 13 -8.80 -8.26 14.51
N LEU A 14 -10.14 -8.16 14.60
CA LEU A 14 -10.83 -6.88 14.55
C LEU A 14 -11.93 -6.80 15.60
N LEU A 15 -11.68 -6.00 16.62
CA LEU A 15 -12.71 -5.06 17.00
C LEU A 15 -12.51 -3.85 16.08
N SER A 16 -13.56 -3.41 15.40
CA SER A 16 -13.56 -2.10 14.74
C SER A 16 -13.31 -1.04 15.81
N GLN A 17 -12.04 -0.68 16.03
CA GLN A 17 -11.72 0.40 16.94
C GLN A 17 -12.18 1.70 16.27
N GLU A 18 -12.97 2.49 16.99
CA GLU A 18 -13.07 3.91 16.68
C GLU A 18 -11.63 4.46 16.64
N GLY A 19 -11.19 4.95 15.47
CA GLY A 19 -9.85 5.51 15.32
C GLY A 19 -8.91 4.83 14.32
N VAL A 20 -9.36 3.86 13.51
CA VAL A 20 -8.55 3.39 12.35
C VAL A 20 -8.37 4.54 11.36
N GLN A 21 -7.19 5.16 11.40
CA GLN A 21 -6.83 6.26 10.52
C GLN A 21 -6.27 5.72 9.21
N ARG A 22 -6.85 6.18 8.09
CA ARG A 22 -6.28 5.99 6.76
C ARG A 22 -5.05 6.89 6.65
N ARG A 23 -3.96 6.31 6.19
CA ARG A 23 -2.74 7.00 5.77
C ARG A 23 -2.52 6.80 4.28
N THR A 24 -1.79 7.71 3.65
CA THR A 24 -1.44 7.62 2.23
C THR A 24 0.07 7.39 2.11
N LEU A 25 0.44 6.28 1.50
CA LEU A 25 1.81 6.02 1.09
C LEU A 25 2.00 6.58 -0.33
N SER A 26 2.80 7.63 -0.44
CA SER A 26 3.07 8.35 -1.69
C SER A 26 4.55 8.66 -1.86
N SER A 27 4.94 9.05 -3.09
CA SER A 27 6.21 9.71 -3.34
C SER A 27 5.99 11.23 -3.36
N HIS A 28 6.77 11.98 -2.59
CA HIS A 28 6.76 13.44 -2.61
C HIS A 28 8.11 13.99 -2.14
N ASP A 29 8.31 15.29 -2.28
CA ASP A 29 9.57 15.95 -1.90
C ASP A 29 9.65 16.14 -0.38
N HIS A 30 10.75 15.67 0.22
CA HIS A 30 11.04 15.67 1.65
C HIS A 30 11.09 17.05 2.34
N TRP A 31 10.96 18.15 1.60
CA TRP A 31 10.91 19.52 2.14
C TRP A 31 9.49 20.06 2.36
N LEU A 32 8.47 19.29 1.97
CA LEU A 32 7.07 19.68 2.13
C LEU A 32 6.56 19.33 3.53
N SER A 33 5.69 20.18 4.10
CA SER A 33 4.88 19.80 5.26
C SER A 33 3.86 18.71 4.91
N GLU A 34 3.29 18.00 5.89
CA GLU A 34 2.30 16.93 5.66
C GLU A 34 1.09 17.42 4.85
N GLU A 35 0.59 18.61 5.16
CA GLU A 35 -0.52 19.27 4.46
C GLU A 35 -0.15 19.62 3.00
N GLU A 36 1.08 20.11 2.77
CA GLU A 36 1.59 20.39 1.44
C GLU A 36 1.86 19.11 0.64
N ALA A 37 2.31 18.05 1.31
CA ALA A 37 2.60 16.75 0.70
C ALA A 37 1.33 15.99 0.29
N ASP A 38 0.24 16.09 1.06
CA ASP A 38 -1.06 15.55 0.65
C ASP A 38 -1.56 16.27 -0.61
N GLY A 39 -1.39 17.60 -0.66
CA GLY A 39 -1.72 18.41 -1.84
C GLY A 39 -0.76 18.28 -3.03
N ALA A 40 0.47 17.83 -2.81
CA ALA A 40 1.55 17.73 -3.81
C ALA A 40 1.93 16.29 -4.18
N SER A 41 1.15 15.30 -3.75
CA SER A 41 1.36 13.91 -4.13
C SER A 41 1.44 13.80 -5.66
N LEU A 42 2.50 13.16 -6.15
CA LEU A 42 2.75 13.03 -7.58
C LEU A 42 1.61 12.23 -8.22
N SER A 43 0.94 12.83 -9.21
CA SER A 43 -0.05 12.17 -10.05
C SER A 43 0.48 12.12 -11.48
N PHE A 44 0.31 10.97 -12.12
CA PHE A 44 0.77 10.62 -13.45
C PHE A 44 -0.41 10.42 -14.41
N GLY A 45 -1.48 11.21 -14.22
CA GLY A 45 -2.74 11.03 -14.93
C GLY A 45 -2.65 11.00 -16.46
N THR A 46 -1.58 11.54 -17.06
CA THR A 46 -1.18 11.22 -18.44
C THR A 46 0.34 11.35 -18.59
N LEU A 47 0.99 10.33 -19.17
CA LEU A 47 2.42 10.35 -19.49
C LEU A 47 2.61 10.89 -20.91
N GLU A 48 3.15 12.09 -21.04
CA GLU A 48 3.30 12.81 -22.31
C GLU A 48 4.70 12.64 -22.93
N SER A 49 5.69 12.23 -22.13
CA SER A 49 7.08 12.10 -22.59
C SER A 49 7.77 10.80 -22.14
N LEU A 50 8.81 10.39 -22.89
CA LEU A 50 9.67 9.27 -22.49
C LEU A 50 10.37 9.53 -21.15
N GLN A 51 10.64 10.79 -20.83
CA GLN A 51 11.24 11.18 -19.56
C GLN A 51 10.28 10.97 -18.40
N GLU A 52 9.01 11.39 -18.54
CA GLU A 52 7.96 11.12 -17.56
C GLU A 52 7.73 9.63 -17.37
N TYR A 53 7.68 8.85 -18.46
CA TYR A 53 7.55 7.39 -18.35
C TYR A 53 8.72 6.75 -17.58
N ARG A 54 9.95 7.20 -17.83
CA ARG A 54 11.13 6.72 -17.09
C ARG A 54 11.06 7.10 -15.62
N PHE A 55 10.60 8.30 -15.30
CA PHE A 55 10.42 8.75 -13.92
C PHE A 55 9.32 7.93 -13.22
N TYR A 56 8.17 7.72 -13.88
CA TYR A 56 7.11 6.82 -13.39
C TYR A 56 7.64 5.43 -13.04
N LEU A 57 8.41 4.80 -13.93
CA LEU A 57 8.98 3.48 -13.67
C LEU A 57 9.97 3.47 -12.50
N GLN A 58 10.69 4.57 -12.26
CA GLN A 58 11.59 4.69 -11.11
C GLN A 58 10.80 4.80 -9.81
N GLU A 59 9.71 5.56 -9.79
CA GLU A 59 8.82 5.66 -8.63
C GLU A 59 8.10 4.33 -8.38
N GLU A 60 7.62 3.64 -9.43
CA GLU A 60 7.05 2.29 -9.32
C GLU A 60 8.04 1.30 -8.69
N ASP A 61 9.33 1.33 -9.09
CA ASP A 61 10.37 0.47 -8.52
C ASP A 61 10.54 0.69 -7.01
N ARG A 62 10.36 1.92 -6.50
CA ARG A 62 10.40 2.21 -5.05
C ARG A 62 9.25 1.52 -4.32
N PHE A 63 8.03 1.63 -4.84
CA PHE A 63 6.87 0.93 -4.29
C PHE A 63 7.07 -0.58 -4.30
N VAL A 64 7.50 -1.13 -5.44
CA VAL A 64 7.74 -2.57 -5.58
C VAL A 64 8.79 -3.04 -4.58
N ARG A 65 9.87 -2.29 -4.36
CA ARG A 65 10.91 -2.64 -3.36
C ARG A 65 10.41 -2.62 -1.92
N LEU A 66 9.64 -1.60 -1.53
CA LEU A 66 9.03 -1.54 -0.20
C LEU A 66 8.09 -2.74 0.01
N LEU A 67 7.15 -2.94 -0.92
CA LEU A 67 6.19 -4.04 -0.89
C LEU A 67 6.92 -5.41 -0.85
N ALA A 68 7.95 -5.58 -1.68
CA ALA A 68 8.84 -6.74 -1.70
C ALA A 68 9.52 -6.98 -0.33
N SER A 69 9.96 -5.93 0.35
CA SER A 69 10.54 -6.02 1.68
C SER A 69 9.53 -6.54 2.70
N LEU A 70 8.31 -6.00 2.65
CA LEU A 70 7.21 -6.42 3.54
C LEU A 70 6.84 -7.89 3.32
N PHE A 71 6.77 -8.35 2.07
CA PHE A 71 6.47 -9.74 1.75
C PHE A 71 7.55 -10.71 2.26
N ARG A 72 8.83 -10.32 2.24
CA ARG A 72 9.91 -11.20 2.73
C ARG A 72 9.88 -11.40 4.24
N THR A 73 9.36 -10.43 4.97
CA THR A 73 9.36 -10.42 6.44
C THR A 73 8.06 -10.94 7.02
N SER A 74 7.03 -11.12 6.20
CA SER A 74 5.65 -11.20 6.67
C SER A 74 4.80 -12.07 5.76
N GLU A 75 3.87 -12.80 6.36
CA GLU A 75 2.79 -13.42 5.61
C GLU A 75 1.85 -12.33 5.09
N VAL A 76 1.59 -12.35 3.77
CA VAL A 76 0.73 -11.38 3.09
C VAL A 76 -0.47 -12.10 2.50
N PHE A 77 -1.65 -11.61 2.80
CA PHE A 77 -2.91 -12.10 2.26
C PHE A 77 -3.44 -11.14 1.21
N PHE A 78 -3.96 -11.68 0.12
CA PHE A 78 -4.65 -10.94 -0.93
C PHE A 78 -6.14 -11.19 -0.83
N VAL A 79 -6.93 -10.13 -0.99
CA VAL A 79 -8.39 -10.25 -1.09
C VAL A 79 -8.79 -10.21 -2.54
N GLU A 80 -9.31 -11.33 -3.04
CA GLU A 80 -9.76 -11.43 -4.42
C GLU A 80 -10.99 -10.53 -4.64
N PRO A 81 -10.92 -9.54 -5.55
CA PRO A 81 -11.97 -8.54 -5.70
C PRO A 81 -13.33 -9.12 -6.06
N THR A 82 -13.35 -10.23 -6.81
CA THR A 82 -14.59 -10.82 -7.35
C THR A 82 -15.32 -11.68 -6.33
N SER A 83 -14.58 -12.49 -5.56
CA SER A 83 -15.17 -13.44 -4.60
C SER A 83 -15.18 -12.91 -3.16
N ALA A 84 -14.41 -11.84 -2.89
CA ALA A 84 -14.08 -11.37 -1.55
C ALA A 84 -13.41 -12.44 -0.66
N THR A 85 -12.80 -13.45 -1.27
CA THR A 85 -12.06 -14.50 -0.57
C THR A 85 -10.68 -13.97 -0.20
N ILE A 86 -10.22 -14.31 1.01
CA ILE A 86 -8.87 -14.02 1.47
C ILE A 86 -7.98 -15.22 1.14
N LEU A 87 -6.92 -14.97 0.37
CA LEU A 87 -5.98 -15.99 -0.08
C LEU A 87 -4.56 -15.60 0.34
N PRO A 88 -3.75 -16.54 0.88
CA PRO A 88 -2.35 -16.26 1.11
C PRO A 88 -1.64 -16.05 -0.24
N LEU A 89 -0.76 -15.05 -0.31
CA LEU A 89 0.14 -14.91 -1.44
C LEU A 89 1.37 -15.79 -1.20
N GLU A 90 1.34 -17.00 -1.78
CA GLU A 90 2.41 -17.99 -1.56
C GLU A 90 3.63 -17.82 -2.47
N SER A 91 3.48 -17.06 -3.55
CA SER A 91 4.51 -16.91 -4.59
C SER A 91 4.94 -15.47 -4.75
N TRP A 92 6.26 -15.25 -4.78
CA TRP A 92 6.87 -13.98 -5.12
C TRP A 92 6.38 -13.43 -6.46
N ALA A 93 6.21 -14.29 -7.46
CA ALA A 93 5.75 -13.89 -8.78
C ALA A 93 4.31 -13.35 -8.72
N ASN A 94 3.43 -14.01 -7.95
CA ASN A 94 2.05 -13.57 -7.78
C ASN A 94 1.98 -12.25 -7.01
N PHE A 95 2.81 -12.10 -5.97
CA PHE A 95 2.90 -10.86 -5.22
C PHE A 95 3.30 -9.68 -6.10
N ILE A 96 4.41 -9.80 -6.84
CA ILE A 96 4.88 -8.74 -7.74
C ILE A 96 3.83 -8.42 -8.81
N ALA A 97 3.17 -9.43 -9.37
CA ALA A 97 2.11 -9.25 -10.38
C ALA A 97 0.92 -8.46 -9.80
N VAL A 98 0.43 -8.82 -8.61
CA VAL A 98 -0.68 -8.12 -7.95
C VAL A 98 -0.29 -6.69 -7.60
N SER A 99 0.88 -6.48 -6.99
CA SER A 99 1.35 -5.15 -6.59
C SER A 99 1.53 -4.23 -7.79
N THR A 100 2.21 -4.68 -8.84
CA THR A 100 2.43 -3.87 -10.06
C THR A 100 1.13 -3.60 -10.81
N SER A 101 0.22 -4.57 -10.89
CA SER A 101 -1.10 -4.37 -11.51
C SER A 101 -1.93 -3.31 -10.80
N GLY A 102 -1.91 -3.27 -9.47
CA GLY A 102 -2.61 -2.24 -8.70
C GLY A 102 -1.93 -0.87 -8.76
N LEU A 103 -0.60 -0.81 -8.71
CA LEU A 103 0.14 0.46 -8.84
C LEU A 103 -0.07 1.14 -10.21
N ARG A 104 -0.28 0.32 -11.26
CA ARG A 104 -0.57 0.77 -12.63
C ARG A 104 -2.07 0.92 -12.93
N GLU A 105 -2.92 0.80 -11.91
CA GLU A 105 -4.37 0.92 -12.02
C GLU A 105 -5.04 -0.09 -12.98
N GLN A 106 -4.36 -1.17 -13.32
CA GLN A 106 -4.91 -2.21 -14.18
C GLN A 106 -5.90 -3.09 -13.41
N THR A 107 -5.58 -3.40 -12.17
CA THR A 107 -6.47 -4.15 -11.27
C THR A 107 -6.20 -3.73 -9.82
N PRO A 108 -7.20 -3.21 -9.10
CA PRO A 108 -6.98 -2.79 -7.72
C PRO A 108 -6.63 -4.00 -6.84
N PHE A 109 -5.69 -3.81 -5.91
CA PHE A 109 -5.37 -4.80 -4.89
C PHE A 109 -5.88 -4.36 -3.52
N LEU A 110 -6.13 -5.36 -2.69
CA LEU A 110 -6.23 -5.22 -1.25
C LEU A 110 -5.37 -6.30 -0.62
N LEU A 111 -4.38 -5.88 0.16
CA LEU A 111 -3.41 -6.75 0.82
C LEU A 111 -3.52 -6.57 2.34
N TYR A 112 -3.52 -7.66 3.08
CA TYR A 112 -3.38 -7.65 4.53
C TYR A 112 -1.97 -8.17 4.90
N ILE A 113 -1.23 -7.39 5.65
CA ILE A 113 0.14 -7.71 6.10
C ILE A 113 0.08 -8.00 7.59
N LYS A 114 0.05 -9.29 7.93
CA LYS A 114 -0.24 -9.75 9.28
C LYS A 114 0.74 -9.23 10.33
N SER A 115 2.04 -9.18 10.02
CA SER A 115 3.05 -8.75 10.99
C SER A 115 3.00 -7.27 11.35
N LEU A 116 2.32 -6.46 10.54
CA LEU A 116 2.16 -5.01 10.75
C LEU A 116 0.74 -4.67 11.18
N ASP A 117 -0.13 -5.67 11.23
CA ASP A 117 -1.57 -5.53 11.38
C ASP A 117 -2.12 -4.38 10.52
N ALA A 118 -1.77 -4.41 9.23
CA ALA A 118 -2.05 -3.32 8.30
C ALA A 118 -2.69 -3.82 7.00
N VAL A 119 -3.66 -3.04 6.51
CA VAL A 119 -4.30 -3.25 5.21
C VAL A 119 -3.78 -2.22 4.22
N LEU A 120 -3.27 -2.69 3.09
CA LEU A 120 -2.80 -1.87 1.98
C LEU A 120 -3.81 -1.97 0.84
N VAL A 121 -4.19 -0.84 0.30
CA VAL A 121 -5.15 -0.73 -0.80
C VAL A 121 -4.50 0.09 -1.90
N SER A 122 -4.42 -0.44 -3.12
CA SER A 122 -3.98 0.35 -4.26
C SER A 122 -4.92 1.54 -4.45
N ALA A 123 -4.35 2.73 -4.58
CA ALA A 123 -5.05 3.95 -4.94
C ALA A 123 -4.66 4.38 -6.37
N TYR A 124 -4.91 5.64 -6.71
CA TYR A 124 -4.64 6.23 -8.01
C TYR A 124 -3.15 6.59 -8.15
N ASP A 125 -2.55 6.41 -9.33
CA ASP A 125 -1.22 6.90 -9.71
C ASP A 125 -0.09 6.63 -8.71
N LEU A 126 0.34 5.37 -8.56
CA LEU A 126 1.41 5.02 -7.62
C LEU A 126 1.16 5.53 -6.19
N ASN A 127 -0.10 5.51 -5.73
CA ASN A 127 -0.44 5.75 -4.33
C ASN A 127 -1.02 4.48 -3.73
N VAL A 128 -0.78 4.30 -2.43
CA VAL A 128 -1.33 3.17 -1.67
C VAL A 128 -1.94 3.70 -0.39
N GLY A 129 -3.22 3.41 -0.16
CA GLY A 129 -3.85 3.65 1.13
C GLY A 129 -3.39 2.61 2.14
N VAL A 130 -2.95 3.04 3.31
CA VAL A 130 -2.52 2.18 4.41
C VAL A 130 -3.45 2.38 5.60
N TYR A 131 -4.02 1.29 6.09
CA TYR A 131 -4.91 1.29 7.25
C TYR A 131 -4.25 0.45 8.34
N PHE A 132 -3.85 1.09 9.42
CA PHE A 132 -3.28 0.40 10.59
C PHE A 132 -4.42 -0.04 11.51
N LEU A 133 -4.51 -1.34 11.76
CA LEU A 133 -5.43 -1.91 12.73
C LEU A 133 -4.84 -1.79 14.15
N ASP A 134 -3.51 -1.79 14.26
CA ASP A 134 -2.76 -1.36 15.47
C ASP A 134 -1.79 -0.20 15.15
N SER A 135 -1.95 0.91 15.89
CA SER A 135 -1.13 2.13 15.77
C SER A 135 0.36 1.94 16.11
N GLN A 136 0.75 0.87 16.82
CA GLN A 136 2.14 0.64 17.26
C GLN A 136 3.12 0.45 16.09
N HIS A 137 2.64 0.04 14.92
CA HIS A 137 3.47 -0.24 13.74
C HIS A 137 3.69 0.97 12.84
N LEU A 138 3.02 2.11 13.11
CA LEU A 138 3.09 3.30 12.27
C LEU A 138 4.52 3.84 12.12
N ALA A 139 5.25 4.00 13.22
CA ALA A 139 6.60 4.55 13.20
C ALA A 139 7.55 3.65 12.38
N THR A 140 7.49 2.34 12.60
CA THR A 140 8.30 1.36 11.87
C THR A 140 8.02 1.37 10.37
N VAL A 141 6.74 1.44 9.97
CA VAL A 141 6.37 1.50 8.54
C VAL A 141 6.79 2.82 7.92
N THR A 142 6.70 3.92 8.66
CA THR A 142 7.16 5.24 8.21
C THR A 142 8.66 5.24 7.96
N GLU A 143 9.46 4.74 8.92
CA GLU A 143 10.92 4.63 8.77
C GLU A 143 11.31 3.72 7.60
N LEU A 144 10.61 2.58 7.44
CA LEU A 144 10.84 1.67 6.34
C LEU A 144 10.52 2.32 4.98
N ALA A 145 9.38 3.00 4.86
CA ALA A 145 8.98 3.71 3.65
C ALA A 145 10.02 4.77 3.27
N LEU A 146 10.51 5.56 4.24
CA LEU A 146 11.56 6.56 4.03
C LEU A 146 12.85 5.95 3.51
N GLY A 147 13.21 4.74 3.96
CA GLY A 147 14.35 3.99 3.45
C GLY A 147 14.27 3.67 1.94
N TYR A 148 13.07 3.70 1.36
CA TYR A 148 12.84 3.52 -0.08
C TYR A 148 12.46 4.82 -0.80
N GLY A 149 12.56 5.98 -0.14
CA GLY A 149 12.18 7.27 -0.71
C GLY A 149 10.67 7.44 -0.89
N LEU A 150 9.89 6.76 -0.05
CA LEU A 150 8.44 6.89 0.04
C LEU A 150 8.06 7.49 1.38
N HIS A 151 6.89 8.08 1.43
CA HIS A 151 6.43 8.81 2.59
C HIS A 151 5.02 8.38 2.96
N LEU A 152 4.77 8.32 4.26
CA LEU A 152 3.48 7.99 4.82
C LEU A 152 2.87 9.25 5.43
N LEU A 153 1.76 9.68 4.84
CA LEU A 153 0.95 10.85 5.22
C LEU A 153 -0.26 10.41 6.05
#